data_AF-A0A3D3HGU6-F1
#
_entry.id   AF-A0A3D3HGU6-F1
#
_cell.length_a   1.000
_cell.length_b   1.000
_cell.length_c   1.000
_cell.angle_alpha   90.00
_cell.angle_beta   90.00
_cell.angle_gamma   90.00
#
_symmetry.space_group_name_H-M   'P 1'
#
loop_
_entity.id
_entity.type
_entity.pdbx_description
1 polymer ?
#
loop_
_entity_poly.entity_id
_entity_poly.type
_entity_poly.pdbx_seq_one_letter_code
_entity_poly.pdbx_strand_id
1 'polypeptide(L)'
;MSKKFDDILSERLKELPINAPGEKLWADIEDLLNAEDAIRLNLAGLPLHNPATGNWDVIEAALPAAKITRSRHRLLYLSTTAAAAILLLIALPRLLSPAKDIIVESEIIQNEEWSAAGSGGLEYEEPLDMIRDLCQTGAPVCETASFREKMMLYQELTEELRKLESVISQVGDSPEIIQSVIRIENLKSDTLQELIKLIHS
;
A
#
# COMPACT_ATOMS: atom_id res chain seq x y z
N MET A 1 -2.04 -51.23 -6.01
CA MET A 1 -2.01 -49.89 -6.63
C MET A 1 -0.63 -49.31 -6.42
N SER A 2 0.23 -49.26 -7.44
CA SER A 2 1.40 -48.35 -7.42
C SER A 2 2.11 -48.29 -8.77
N LYS A 3 2.42 -49.42 -9.42
CA LYS A 3 3.22 -49.43 -10.67
C LYS A 3 2.73 -48.49 -11.77
N LYS A 4 1.43 -48.53 -12.10
CA LYS A 4 0.86 -47.65 -13.13
C LYS A 4 0.95 -46.17 -12.76
N PHE A 5 0.85 -45.83 -11.48
CA PHE A 5 0.98 -44.45 -11.01
C PHE A 5 2.44 -44.00 -11.04
N ASP A 6 3.36 -44.85 -10.60
CA ASP A 6 4.80 -44.60 -10.64
C ASP A 6 5.30 -44.42 -12.09
N ASP A 7 4.78 -45.22 -13.01
CA ASP A 7 5.07 -45.12 -14.43
C ASP A 7 4.62 -43.77 -15.00
N ILE A 8 3.37 -43.36 -14.71
CA ILE A 8 2.81 -42.05 -15.13
C ILE A 8 3.62 -40.90 -14.51
N LEU A 9 3.98 -41.00 -13.23
CA LEU A 9 4.73 -39.95 -12.54
C LEU A 9 6.12 -39.78 -13.18
N SER A 10 6.81 -40.89 -13.43
CA SER A 10 8.14 -40.88 -14.05
C SER A 10 8.15 -40.36 -15.48
N GLU A 11 7.05 -40.57 -16.21
CA GLU A 11 6.86 -40.05 -17.57
C GLU A 11 6.64 -38.53 -17.54
N ARG A 12 5.77 -38.04 -16.64
CA ARG A 12 5.50 -36.60 -16.48
C ARG A 12 6.66 -35.82 -15.88
N LEU A 13 7.45 -36.41 -15.00
CA LEU A 13 8.65 -35.77 -14.45
C LEU A 13 9.70 -35.45 -15.52
N LYS A 14 9.75 -36.21 -16.62
CA LYS A 14 10.64 -35.93 -17.76
C LYS A 14 10.17 -34.75 -18.62
N GLU A 15 8.89 -34.42 -18.55
CA GLU A 15 8.29 -33.29 -19.27
C GLU A 15 8.42 -31.97 -18.51
N LEU A 16 8.84 -32.01 -17.24
CA LEU A 16 9.01 -30.79 -16.47
C LEU A 16 10.22 -30.00 -16.98
N PRO A 17 10.05 -28.70 -17.28
CA PRO A 17 11.18 -27.85 -17.60
C PRO A 17 12.12 -27.81 -16.39
N ILE A 18 13.40 -28.08 -16.62
CA ILE A 18 14.44 -27.90 -15.60
C ILE A 18 14.67 -26.40 -15.47
N ASN A 19 13.83 -25.74 -14.67
CA ASN A 19 14.00 -24.35 -14.32
C ASN A 19 15.01 -24.26 -13.18
N ALA A 20 16.29 -24.42 -13.52
CA ALA A 20 17.37 -23.98 -12.66
C ALA A 20 17.56 -22.48 -12.87
N PRO A 21 17.58 -21.65 -11.81
CA PRO A 21 17.93 -20.26 -11.97
C PRO A 21 19.35 -20.16 -12.56
N GLY A 22 19.58 -19.18 -13.44
CA GLY A 22 20.89 -19.00 -14.05
C GLY A 22 21.97 -18.79 -13.00
N GLU A 23 23.18 -19.33 -13.21
CA GLU A 23 24.32 -19.22 -12.28
C GLU A 23 24.60 -17.77 -11.86
N LYS A 24 24.36 -16.83 -12.76
CA LYS A 24 24.48 -15.39 -12.48
C LYS A 24 23.53 -14.93 -11.36
N LEU A 25 22.27 -15.37 -11.38
CA LEU A 25 21.30 -14.98 -10.34
C LEU A 25 21.74 -15.53 -8.97
N TRP A 26 22.28 -16.75 -8.94
CA TRP A 26 22.81 -17.32 -7.71
C TRP A 26 24.03 -16.56 -7.19
N ALA A 27 24.95 -16.19 -8.06
CA ALA A 27 26.09 -15.35 -7.70
C ALA A 27 25.64 -13.98 -7.17
N ASP A 28 24.66 -13.34 -7.83
CA ASP A 28 24.11 -12.04 -7.40
C ASP A 28 23.45 -12.15 -6.01
N ILE A 29 22.75 -13.24 -5.72
CA ILE A 29 22.13 -13.50 -4.40
C ILE A 29 23.21 -13.73 -3.33
N GLU A 30 24.22 -14.54 -3.63
CA GLU A 30 25.34 -14.83 -2.71
C GLU A 30 26.10 -13.54 -2.35
N ASP A 31 26.36 -12.68 -3.33
CA ASP A 31 27.01 -11.38 -3.12
C ASP A 31 26.15 -10.45 -2.25
N LEU A 32 24.84 -10.43 -2.47
CA LEU A 32 23.91 -9.64 -1.66
C LEU A 32 23.91 -10.10 -0.18
N LEU A 33 23.86 -11.42 0.04
CA LEU A 33 23.88 -12.01 1.38
C LEU A 33 25.20 -11.73 2.10
N ASN A 34 26.33 -11.87 1.41
CA ASN A 34 27.65 -11.55 1.96
C ASN A 34 27.77 -10.07 2.34
N ALA A 35 27.16 -9.15 1.58
CA ALA A 35 27.13 -7.73 1.91
C ALA A 35 26.32 -7.46 3.19
N GLU A 36 25.19 -8.13 3.39
CA GLU A 36 24.39 -7.99 4.61
C GLU A 36 25.14 -8.47 5.85
N ASP A 37 25.82 -9.62 5.75
CA ASP A 37 26.64 -10.15 6.84
C ASP A 37 27.81 -9.23 7.19
N ALA A 38 28.45 -8.63 6.18
CA ALA A 38 29.48 -7.62 6.39
C ALA A 38 28.93 -6.37 7.12
N ILE A 39 27.72 -5.92 6.77
CA ILE A 39 27.07 -4.79 7.46
C ILE A 39 26.80 -5.12 8.92
N ARG A 40 26.25 -6.31 9.22
CA ARG A 40 25.96 -6.75 10.58
C ARG A 40 27.23 -6.81 11.44
N LEU A 41 28.32 -7.31 10.88
CA LEU A 41 29.60 -7.40 11.56
C LEU A 41 30.20 -6.00 11.83
N ASN A 42 30.07 -5.08 10.88
CA ASN A 42 30.55 -3.70 11.03
C ASN A 42 29.69 -2.87 11.98
N LEU A 43 28.37 -3.08 12.03
CA LEU A 43 27.45 -2.42 12.95
C LEU A 43 27.84 -2.65 14.42
N ALA A 44 28.29 -3.87 14.76
CA ALA A 44 28.74 -4.20 16.11
C ALA A 44 30.01 -3.43 16.54
N GLY A 45 30.80 -2.94 15.58
CA GLY A 45 32.03 -2.19 15.82
C GLY A 45 31.86 -0.66 15.76
N LEU A 46 30.65 -0.15 15.50
CA LEU A 46 30.44 1.29 15.41
C LEU A 46 30.56 1.94 16.79
N PRO A 47 31.31 3.06 16.91
CA PRO A 47 31.37 3.79 18.17
C PRO A 47 29.98 4.32 18.53
N LEU A 48 29.54 4.10 19.77
CA LEU A 48 28.37 4.78 20.31
C LEU A 48 28.73 6.28 20.43
N HIS A 49 28.39 7.05 19.42
CA HIS A 49 28.56 8.50 19.47
C HIS A 49 27.41 9.10 20.26
N ASN A 50 27.57 9.20 21.58
CA ASN A 50 26.65 9.97 22.42
C ASN A 50 27.16 11.41 22.48
N PRO A 51 26.44 12.40 21.91
CA PRO A 51 26.85 13.79 22.03
C PRO A 51 26.93 14.20 23.51
N ALA A 52 27.86 15.09 23.85
CA ALA A 52 27.93 15.62 25.20
C ALA A 52 26.60 16.27 25.57
N THR A 53 26.18 16.14 26.83
CA THR A 53 24.84 16.55 27.31
C THR A 53 24.49 18.02 27.05
N GLY A 54 25.48 18.89 26.79
CA GLY A 54 25.27 20.31 26.45
C GLY A 54 25.25 20.65 24.97
N ASN A 55 25.50 19.71 24.05
CA ASN A 55 25.49 20.01 22.61
C ASN A 55 24.09 20.39 22.11
N TRP A 56 23.06 19.80 22.72
CA TRP A 56 21.66 20.14 22.42
C TRP A 56 21.32 21.56 22.87
N ASP A 57 21.82 21.99 24.03
CA ASP A 57 21.61 23.35 24.54
C ASP A 57 22.24 24.41 23.62
N VAL A 58 23.41 24.09 23.04
CA VAL A 58 24.08 24.98 22.06
C VAL A 58 23.28 25.10 20.76
N ILE A 59 22.70 23.99 20.28
CA ILE A 59 21.85 23.99 19.08
C ILE A 59 20.57 24.80 19.35
N GLU A 60 19.93 24.59 20.50
CA GLU A 60 18.72 25.29 20.88
C GLU A 60 18.95 26.80 21.03
N ALA A 61 20.08 27.19 21.62
CA ALA A 61 20.48 28.60 21.73
C ALA A 61 20.84 29.24 20.37
N ALA A 62 21.27 28.44 19.38
CA ALA A 62 21.61 28.91 18.05
C ALA A 62 20.40 29.06 17.11
N LEU A 63 19.22 28.56 17.51
CA LEU A 63 18.02 28.66 16.68
C LEU A 63 17.46 30.11 16.71
N PRO A 64 17.20 30.72 15.55
CA PRO A 64 16.59 32.04 15.50
C PRO A 64 15.15 31.97 16.05
N ALA A 65 14.83 32.83 17.01
CA ALA A 65 13.47 32.93 17.55
C ALA A 65 12.47 33.13 16.41
N ALA A 66 11.47 32.24 16.33
CA ALA A 66 10.43 32.27 15.31
C ALA A 66 9.73 33.64 15.33
N LYS A 67 9.99 34.46 14.30
CA LYS A 67 9.31 35.74 14.11
C LYS A 67 7.89 35.45 13.64
N ILE A 68 6.94 35.41 14.57
CA ILE A 68 5.52 35.30 14.27
C ILE A 68 5.09 36.61 13.59
N THR A 69 5.12 36.64 12.25
CA THR A 69 4.54 37.73 11.47
C THR A 69 3.01 37.53 11.45
N ARG A 70 2.30 38.23 12.34
CA ARG A 70 0.83 38.26 12.31
C ARG A 70 0.38 38.98 11.03
N SER A 71 0.06 38.19 10.00
CA SER A 71 -0.48 38.68 8.73
C SER A 71 -1.84 39.35 8.95
N ARG A 72 -1.85 40.69 8.84
CA ARG A 72 -3.05 41.54 8.91
C ARG A 72 -4.01 41.35 7.73
N HIS A 73 -3.65 40.54 6.73
CA HIS A 73 -4.44 40.36 5.51
C HIS A 73 -5.65 39.44 5.68
N ARG A 74 -5.78 38.71 6.80
CA ARG A 74 -6.93 37.81 7.05
C ARG A 74 -8.28 38.52 7.24
N LEU A 75 -8.30 39.82 7.55
CA LEU A 75 -9.55 40.57 7.77
C LEU A 75 -10.20 41.08 6.47
N LEU A 76 -9.48 41.12 5.35
CA LEU A 76 -10.01 41.65 4.08
C LEU A 76 -10.65 40.59 3.17
N TYR A 77 -10.55 39.30 3.49
CA TYR A 77 -11.11 38.21 2.67
C TYR A 77 -12.48 37.71 3.11
N LEU A 78 -13.09 38.28 4.15
CA LEU A 78 -14.40 37.85 4.64
C LEU A 78 -15.60 38.56 3.98
N SER A 79 -15.39 39.59 3.16
CA SER A 79 -16.50 40.36 2.55
C SER A 79 -16.83 40.00 1.10
N THR A 80 -16.07 39.11 0.44
CA THR A 80 -16.24 38.83 -1.00
C THR A 80 -16.82 37.45 -1.34
N THR A 81 -17.04 36.57 -0.34
CA THR A 81 -17.48 35.19 -0.58
C THR A 81 -19.00 34.99 -0.64
N ALA A 82 -19.82 35.99 -0.30
CA ALA A 82 -21.27 35.84 -0.24
C ALA A 82 -21.98 35.88 -1.61
N ALA A 83 -21.41 36.54 -2.62
CA ALA A 83 -22.07 36.73 -3.92
C ALA A 83 -21.91 35.53 -4.89
N ALA A 84 -20.80 34.80 -4.80
CA ALA A 84 -20.49 33.70 -5.74
C ALA A 84 -21.34 32.43 -5.49
N ALA A 85 -21.71 32.17 -4.23
CA ALA A 85 -22.48 30.98 -3.86
C ALA A 85 -23.92 30.98 -4.43
N ILE A 86 -24.51 32.17 -4.60
CA ILE A 86 -25.90 32.32 -5.10
C ILE A 86 -25.98 32.02 -6.61
N LEU A 87 -24.96 32.42 -7.38
CA LEU A 87 -24.89 32.12 -8.83
C LEU A 87 -24.70 30.63 -9.11
N LEU A 88 -23.97 29.93 -8.24
CA LEU A 88 -23.67 28.50 -8.39
C LEU A 88 -24.92 27.63 -8.14
N LEU A 89 -25.78 28.01 -7.19
CA LEU A 89 -27.04 27.30 -6.90
C LEU A 89 -28.09 27.43 -8.01
N ILE A 90 -28.07 28.51 -8.80
CA ILE A 90 -29.03 28.72 -9.91
C ILE A 90 -28.53 28.05 -11.21
N ALA A 91 -27.21 27.94 -11.41
CA ALA A 91 -26.63 27.36 -12.62
C ALA A 91 -26.64 25.83 -12.63
N LEU A 92 -26.44 25.17 -11.47
CA LEU A 92 -26.36 23.71 -11.36
C LEU A 92 -27.57 22.93 -11.92
N PRO A 93 -28.83 23.28 -11.61
CA PRO A 93 -29.97 22.49 -12.07
C PRO A 93 -30.23 22.59 -13.58
N ARG A 94 -29.60 23.54 -14.31
CA ARG A 94 -29.72 23.62 -15.77
C ARG A 94 -28.70 22.79 -16.52
N LEU A 95 -27.61 22.38 -15.90
CA LEU A 95 -26.58 21.55 -16.54
C LEU A 95 -26.86 20.04 -16.42
N LEU A 96 -27.64 19.61 -15.42
CA LEU A 96 -28.07 18.22 -15.30
C LEU A 96 -29.40 18.00 -16.02
N SER A 97 -29.37 17.99 -17.35
CA SER A 97 -30.43 17.35 -18.13
C SER A 97 -30.28 15.83 -18.07
N PRO A 98 -31.38 15.06 -17.96
CA PRO A 98 -31.32 13.60 -17.84
C PRO A 98 -30.80 12.94 -19.13
N ALA A 99 -29.95 11.93 -18.92
CA ALA A 99 -29.12 11.25 -19.91
C ALA A 99 -29.93 10.59 -21.03
N LYS A 100 -29.40 10.65 -22.26
CA LYS A 100 -29.77 9.74 -23.35
C LYS A 100 -29.10 8.38 -23.10
N ASP A 101 -29.87 7.32 -23.26
CA ASP A 101 -29.39 5.93 -23.34
C ASP A 101 -28.26 5.83 -24.37
N ILE A 102 -27.07 5.44 -23.92
CA ILE A 102 -25.95 5.10 -24.79
C ILE A 102 -25.85 3.57 -24.75
N ILE A 103 -26.30 2.93 -25.83
CA ILE A 103 -26.04 1.52 -26.09
C ILE A 103 -24.58 1.43 -26.54
N VAL A 104 -23.72 0.88 -25.68
CA VAL A 104 -22.30 0.65 -25.96
C VAL A 104 -22.14 -0.75 -26.52
N GLU A 105 -21.77 -0.83 -27.79
CA GLU A 105 -21.32 -2.07 -28.43
C GLU A 105 -19.84 -2.24 -28.10
N SER A 106 -19.51 -3.22 -27.27
CA SER A 106 -18.12 -3.48 -26.85
C SER A 106 -17.44 -4.43 -27.82
N GLU A 107 -16.50 -3.91 -28.61
CA GLU A 107 -15.52 -4.72 -29.33
C GLU A 107 -14.31 -4.97 -28.41
N ILE A 108 -14.01 -6.24 -28.15
CA ILE A 108 -12.88 -6.67 -27.30
C ILE A 108 -11.64 -6.75 -28.19
N ILE A 109 -10.74 -5.77 -28.05
CA ILE A 109 -9.37 -5.89 -28.57
C ILE A 109 -8.52 -6.50 -27.46
N GLN A 110 -8.13 -7.76 -27.62
CA GLN A 110 -7.06 -8.35 -26.84
C GLN A 110 -5.74 -7.69 -27.25
N ASN A 111 -5.09 -6.99 -26.33
CA ASN A 111 -3.67 -6.71 -26.46
C ASN A 111 -3.02 -6.91 -25.09
N GLU A 112 -2.31 -8.02 -24.96
CA GLU A 112 -1.28 -8.23 -23.97
C GLU A 112 -0.14 -7.25 -24.27
N GLU A 113 0.19 -6.33 -23.36
CA GLU A 113 1.61 -6.02 -23.11
C GLU A 113 1.82 -5.35 -21.75
N TRP A 114 2.71 -5.96 -21.01
CA TRP A 114 3.25 -5.57 -19.73
C TRP A 114 3.90 -4.18 -19.80
N SER A 115 3.42 -3.21 -19.03
CA SER A 115 4.24 -2.07 -18.63
C SER A 115 3.81 -1.55 -17.26
N ALA A 116 4.70 -1.79 -16.30
CA ALA A 116 4.69 -1.13 -15.01
C ALA A 116 4.97 0.38 -15.18
N ALA A 117 4.48 1.15 -14.21
CA ALA A 117 4.65 2.59 -14.00
C ALA A 117 3.65 3.49 -14.75
N GLY A 118 2.47 3.63 -14.14
CA GLY A 118 1.51 4.69 -14.44
C GLY A 118 0.49 4.82 -13.32
N SER A 119 0.74 5.74 -12.39
CA SER A 119 -0.26 6.26 -11.45
C SER A 119 -1.44 6.83 -12.24
N GLY A 120 -2.51 6.05 -12.35
CA GLY A 120 -3.77 6.45 -12.94
C GLY A 120 -4.82 5.45 -12.50
N GLY A 121 -5.77 5.91 -11.69
CA GLY A 121 -6.79 5.12 -11.01
C GLY A 121 -7.36 3.98 -11.86
N LEU A 122 -6.80 2.79 -11.64
CA LEU A 122 -7.58 1.58 -11.74
C LEU A 122 -8.36 1.53 -10.43
N GLU A 123 -9.66 1.43 -10.57
CA GLU A 123 -10.59 1.00 -9.54
C GLU A 123 -10.13 -0.40 -9.10
N TYR A 124 -9.08 -0.44 -8.27
CA TYR A 124 -8.62 -1.63 -7.59
C TYR A 124 -9.77 -1.97 -6.66
N GLU A 125 -10.60 -2.91 -7.08
CA GLU A 125 -11.57 -3.56 -6.21
C GLU A 125 -10.78 -4.05 -4.99
N GLU A 126 -11.01 -3.42 -3.85
CA GLU A 126 -10.23 -3.71 -2.66
C GLU A 126 -10.54 -5.18 -2.32
N PRO A 127 -9.54 -6.06 -2.09
CA PRO A 127 -9.80 -7.48 -1.81
C PRO A 127 -10.80 -7.73 -0.67
N LEU A 128 -10.98 -6.74 0.20
CA LEU A 128 -12.00 -6.70 1.23
C LEU A 128 -13.44 -6.59 0.73
N ASP A 129 -13.70 -5.92 -0.39
CA ASP A 129 -15.05 -5.75 -0.93
C ASP A 129 -15.59 -7.10 -1.40
N MET A 130 -14.76 -7.92 -2.04
CA MET A 130 -15.09 -9.31 -2.37
C MET A 130 -15.41 -10.13 -1.10
N ILE A 131 -14.62 -9.99 -0.04
CA ILE A 131 -14.88 -10.69 1.23
C ILE A 131 -16.18 -10.18 1.88
N ARG A 132 -16.45 -8.87 1.80
CA ARG A 132 -17.67 -8.27 2.35
C ARG A 132 -18.91 -8.75 1.60
N ASP A 133 -18.83 -8.89 0.29
CA ASP A 133 -19.90 -9.44 -0.53
C ASP A 133 -20.18 -10.91 -0.21
N LEU A 134 -19.13 -11.72 -0.02
CA LEU A 134 -19.28 -13.09 0.48
C LEU A 134 -20.00 -13.12 1.83
N CYS A 135 -19.70 -12.18 2.73
CA CYS A 135 -20.43 -12.07 4.00
C CYS A 135 -21.90 -11.66 3.84
N GLN A 136 -22.23 -10.81 2.86
CA GLN A 136 -23.62 -10.42 2.57
C GLN A 136 -24.46 -11.59 2.04
N THR A 137 -23.83 -12.58 1.40
CA THR A 137 -24.52 -13.81 0.97
C THR A 137 -24.89 -14.75 2.12
N GLY A 138 -24.57 -14.40 3.38
CA GLY A 138 -25.01 -15.12 4.58
C GLY A 138 -24.05 -16.19 5.08
N ALA A 139 -22.74 -16.05 4.81
CA ALA A 139 -21.74 -16.97 5.31
C ALA A 139 -21.65 -16.90 6.86
N PRO A 140 -21.90 -18.00 7.60
CA PRO A 140 -21.95 -17.99 9.07
C PRO A 140 -20.59 -17.66 9.71
N VAL A 141 -19.50 -17.88 8.98
CA VAL A 141 -18.13 -17.52 9.39
C VAL A 141 -18.00 -16.02 9.69
N CYS A 142 -18.72 -15.16 8.97
CA CYS A 142 -18.60 -13.71 9.12
C CYS A 142 -19.14 -13.17 10.45
N GLU A 143 -19.97 -13.95 11.17
CA GLU A 143 -20.49 -13.57 12.48
C GLU A 143 -19.53 -13.94 13.63
N THR A 144 -18.52 -14.78 13.34
CA THR A 144 -17.56 -15.22 14.34
C THR A 144 -16.73 -14.05 14.89
N ALA A 145 -16.32 -14.14 16.16
CA ALA A 145 -15.52 -13.10 16.80
C ALA A 145 -14.12 -12.97 16.15
N SER A 146 -13.50 -14.10 15.81
CA SER A 146 -12.19 -14.16 15.15
C SER A 146 -12.19 -13.49 13.78
N PHE A 147 -13.22 -13.73 12.97
CA PHE A 147 -13.33 -13.10 11.66
C PHE A 147 -13.48 -11.57 11.78
N ARG A 148 -14.34 -11.09 12.67
CA ARG A 148 -14.54 -9.65 12.91
C ARG A 148 -13.29 -8.95 13.44
N GLU A 149 -12.55 -9.61 14.33
CA GLU A 149 -11.28 -9.11 14.84
C GLU A 149 -10.26 -8.92 13.71
N LYS A 150 -10.12 -9.92 12.83
CA LYS A 150 -9.21 -9.85 11.68
C LYS A 150 -9.65 -8.82 10.64
N MET A 151 -10.96 -8.68 10.44
CA MET A 151 -11.53 -7.65 9.58
C MET A 151 -11.19 -6.24 10.08
N MET A 152 -11.32 -6.01 11.39
CA MET A 152 -10.96 -4.74 12.02
C MET A 152 -9.45 -4.48 11.96
N LEU A 153 -8.62 -5.50 12.21
CA LEU A 153 -7.16 -5.39 12.10
C LEU A 153 -6.73 -4.99 10.67
N TYR A 154 -7.33 -5.60 9.64
CA TYR A 154 -7.04 -5.23 8.26
C TYR A 154 -7.39 -3.76 7.99
N GLN A 155 -8.56 -3.30 8.44
CA GLN A 155 -8.97 -1.90 8.27
C GLN A 155 -8.01 -0.92 8.98
N GLU A 156 -7.54 -1.28 10.17
CA GLU A 156 -6.54 -0.51 10.89
C GLU A 156 -5.23 -0.39 10.09
N LEU A 157 -4.72 -1.51 9.57
CA LEU A 157 -3.53 -1.53 8.73
C LEU A 157 -3.68 -0.69 7.47
N THR A 158 -4.83 -0.72 6.80
CA THR A 158 -5.12 0.13 5.63
C THR A 158 -5.08 1.61 5.98
N GLU A 159 -5.67 2.01 7.11
CA GLU A 159 -5.63 3.43 7.56
C GLU A 159 -4.22 3.87 7.97
N GLU A 160 -3.44 2.99 8.61
CA GLU A 160 -2.04 3.29 8.93
C GLU A 160 -1.19 3.46 7.67
N LEU A 161 -1.37 2.59 6.68
CA LEU A 161 -0.70 2.70 5.38
C LEU A 161 -1.04 4.02 4.70
N ARG A 162 -2.32 4.40 4.65
CA ARG A 162 -2.78 5.66 4.05
C ARG A 162 -2.20 6.89 4.76
N LYS A 163 -2.07 6.85 6.08
CA LYS A 163 -1.40 7.91 6.86
C LYS A 163 0.09 7.98 6.52
N LEU A 164 0.74 6.82 6.42
CA LEU A 164 2.17 6.74 6.11
C LEU A 164 2.47 7.25 4.70
N GLU A 165 1.65 6.90 3.72
CA GLU A 165 1.75 7.39 2.34
C GLU A 165 1.54 8.92 2.26
N SER A 166 0.63 9.46 3.09
CA SER A 166 0.49 10.92 3.23
C SER A 166 1.77 11.58 3.78
N VAL A 167 2.49 10.92 4.70
CA VAL A 167 3.78 11.42 5.21
C VAL A 167 4.86 11.33 4.14
N ILE A 168 4.91 10.23 3.37
CA ILE A 168 5.84 10.06 2.23
C ILE A 168 5.69 11.21 1.24
N SER A 169 4.45 11.56 0.88
CA SER A 169 4.19 12.66 -0.05
C SER A 169 4.66 14.04 0.45
N GLN A 170 4.83 14.21 1.77
CA GLN A 170 5.23 15.48 2.39
C GLN A 170 6.74 15.57 2.66
N VAL A 171 7.36 14.47 3.06
CA VAL A 171 8.75 14.43 3.56
C VAL A 171 9.71 13.75 2.56
N GLY A 172 9.16 13.01 1.58
CA GLY A 172 9.92 12.20 0.62
C GLY A 172 10.21 10.78 1.14
N ASP A 173 10.89 10.01 0.30
CA ASP A 173 11.21 8.61 0.53
C ASP A 173 12.36 8.44 1.53
N SER A 174 12.05 8.44 2.84
CA SER A 174 13.00 8.00 3.86
C SER A 174 13.05 6.47 3.93
N PRO A 175 14.25 5.86 4.07
CA PRO A 175 14.39 4.40 4.11
C PRO A 175 13.63 3.77 5.28
N GLU A 176 13.52 4.47 6.41
CA GLU A 176 12.74 4.03 7.58
C GLU A 176 11.23 3.98 7.27
N ILE A 177 10.74 4.95 6.51
CA ILE A 177 9.33 5.03 6.11
C ILE A 177 9.01 3.91 5.11
N ILE A 178 9.89 3.67 4.14
CA ILE A 178 9.72 2.57 3.16
C ILE A 178 9.70 1.21 3.87
N GLN A 179 10.59 0.97 4.83
CA GLN A 179 10.57 -0.27 5.62
C GLN A 179 9.26 -0.46 6.38
N SER A 180 8.70 0.64 6.89
CA SER A 180 7.41 0.62 7.60
C SER A 180 6.26 0.30 6.65
N VAL A 181 6.25 0.84 5.43
CA VAL A 181 5.26 0.49 4.39
C VAL A 181 5.32 -1.00 4.06
N ILE A 182 6.51 -1.53 3.78
CA ILE A 182 6.72 -2.94 3.43
C ILE A 182 6.19 -3.83 4.56
N ARG A 183 6.49 -3.48 5.81
CA ARG A 183 6.01 -4.23 6.97
C ARG A 183 4.48 -4.24 7.07
N ILE A 184 3.83 -3.09 6.86
CA ILE A 184 2.37 -2.98 6.93
C ILE A 184 1.71 -3.77 5.79
N GLU A 185 2.23 -3.70 4.55
CA GLU A 185 1.71 -4.49 3.43
C GLU A 185 1.85 -6.00 3.63
N ASN A 186 2.95 -6.44 4.23
CA ASN A 186 3.11 -7.86 4.60
C ASN A 186 2.06 -8.27 5.65
N LEU A 187 1.87 -7.48 6.71
CA LEU A 187 0.86 -7.75 7.73
C LEU A 187 -0.56 -7.77 7.15
N LYS A 188 -0.83 -6.88 6.19
CA LYS A 188 -2.12 -6.80 5.49
C LYS A 188 -2.36 -8.05 4.64
N SER A 189 -1.33 -8.52 3.92
CA SER A 189 -1.39 -9.75 3.12
C SER A 189 -1.60 -10.99 3.99
N ASP A 190 -0.89 -11.11 5.12
CA ASP A 190 -1.04 -12.21 6.06
C ASP A 190 -2.45 -12.23 6.67
N THR A 191 -2.95 -11.07 7.09
CA THR A 191 -4.31 -10.94 7.66
C THR A 191 -5.39 -11.31 6.63
N LEU A 192 -5.20 -10.91 5.37
CA LEU A 192 -6.10 -11.30 4.28
C LEU A 192 -6.11 -12.81 4.07
N GLN A 193 -4.93 -13.44 4.08
CA GLN A 193 -4.82 -14.89 3.94
C GLN A 193 -5.52 -15.63 5.09
N GLU A 194 -5.41 -15.12 6.32
CA GLU A 194 -6.13 -15.65 7.47
C GLU A 194 -7.65 -15.51 7.31
N LEU A 195 -8.14 -14.35 6.84
CA LEU A 195 -9.56 -14.14 6.55
C LEU A 195 -10.07 -15.15 5.50
N ILE A 196 -9.33 -15.37 4.42
CA ILE A 196 -9.69 -16.35 3.38
C ILE A 196 -9.72 -17.77 3.95
N LYS A 197 -8.73 -18.14 4.79
CA LYS A 197 -8.71 -19.45 5.45
C LYS A 197 -9.93 -19.68 6.33
N LEU A 198 -10.37 -18.66 7.06
CA LEU A 198 -11.58 -18.75 7.88
C LEU A 198 -12.84 -18.97 7.04
N ILE A 199 -12.93 -18.34 5.86
CA ILE A 199 -14.10 -18.50 4.96
C ILE A 199 -14.15 -19.92 4.38
N HIS A 200 -12.98 -20.54 4.14
CA HIS A 200 -12.87 -21.87 3.53
C HIS A 200 -12.90 -23.03 4.55
N SER A 201 -12.91 -22.75 5.85
CA SER A 201 -12.93 -23.76 6.93
C SER A 201 -14.35 -24.16 7.32
#